data_AF-A0A328PIQ8-F1
#
_entry.id   AF-A0A328PIQ8-F1
#
_cell.length_a   1.000
_cell.length_b   1.000
_cell.length_c   1.000
_cell.angle_alpha   90.00
_cell.angle_beta   90.00
_cell.angle_gamma   90.00
#
_symmetry.space_group_name_H-M   'P 1'
#
loop_
_entity.id
_entity.type
_entity.pdbx_description
1 polymer ?
#
loop_
_entity_poly.entity_id
_entity_poly.type
_entity_poly.pdbx_seq_one_letter_code
_entity_poly.pdbx_strand_id
1 'polypeptide(L)'
;QIIDISGEGEKFLNEKHKNKEDYFSISCSNTNIEDSYIKLPLKWTGLFPKFVLNEQIKAEAGTTFEMMTQVEQAEGNFGSSVEATFSGEGLKSTLTGTWKSMDQEYVTTEIKDELVFVALQGNKSIYLFLPPTSQADVISS
;
A
#
# COMPACT_ATOMS: atom_id res chain seq x y z
N GLN A 1 10.44 0.37 -5.68
CA GLN A 1 11.73 -0.18 -5.21
C GLN A 1 11.58 -0.72 -3.78
N ILE A 2 12.25 -1.82 -3.44
CA ILE A 2 12.32 -2.32 -2.05
C ILE A 2 13.24 -1.42 -1.23
N ILE A 3 12.80 -1.08 -0.02
CA ILE A 3 13.55 -0.32 0.97
C ILE A 3 13.47 -1.02 2.34
N ASP A 4 14.42 -0.71 3.22
CA ASP A 4 14.41 -1.23 4.59
C ASP A 4 13.21 -0.69 5.37
N ILE A 5 12.56 -1.58 6.13
CA ILE A 5 11.55 -1.17 7.10
C ILE A 5 12.28 -0.53 8.29
N SER A 6 12.12 0.78 8.46
CA SER A 6 12.69 1.53 9.58
C SER A 6 11.70 2.56 10.11
N GLY A 7 11.96 3.06 11.33
CA GLY A 7 11.17 4.13 11.94
C GLY A 7 9.69 3.81 12.06
N GLU A 8 8.85 4.60 11.38
CA GLU A 8 7.39 4.57 11.48
C GLU A 8 6.77 3.27 10.97
N GLY A 9 7.31 2.68 9.90
CA GLY A 9 6.80 1.41 9.37
C GLY A 9 6.97 0.25 10.35
N GLU A 10 8.08 0.24 11.10
CA GLU A 10 8.33 -0.76 12.14
C GLU A 10 7.43 -0.55 13.36
N LYS A 11 7.29 0.70 13.82
CA LYS A 11 6.37 1.06 14.91
C LYS A 11 4.93 0.63 14.56
N PHE A 12 4.49 0.92 13.34
CA PHE A 12 3.16 0.57 12.88
C PHE A 12 2.90 -0.95 12.85
N LEU A 13 3.83 -1.74 12.31
CA LEU A 13 3.68 -3.21 12.31
C LEU A 13 3.59 -3.76 13.73
N ASN A 14 4.38 -3.23 14.66
CA ASN A 14 4.34 -3.61 16.07
C ASN A 14 2.98 -3.29 16.71
N GLU A 15 2.40 -2.11 16.45
CA GLU A 15 1.06 -1.72 16.93
C GLU A 15 -0.06 -2.62 16.38
N LYS A 16 0.11 -3.16 15.17
CA LYS A 16 -0.82 -4.13 14.57
C LYS A 16 -0.51 -5.59 14.93
N HIS A 17 0.41 -5.82 15.87
CA HIS A 17 0.88 -7.15 16.27
C HIS A 17 1.35 -7.99 15.07
N LYS A 18 2.07 -7.37 14.14
CA LYS A 18 2.67 -8.00 12.96
C LYS A 18 4.17 -8.13 13.15
N ASN A 19 4.76 -9.21 12.63
CA ASN A 19 6.20 -9.39 12.62
C ASN A 19 6.79 -8.66 11.41
N LYS A 20 7.72 -7.72 11.65
CA LYS A 20 8.46 -6.99 10.61
C LYS A 20 9.13 -7.91 9.60
N GLU A 21 9.63 -9.06 10.04
CA GLU A 21 10.29 -10.03 9.17
C GLU A 21 9.37 -10.70 8.15
N ASP A 22 8.04 -10.54 8.30
CA ASP A 22 7.07 -11.06 7.33
C ASP A 22 6.73 -10.04 6.23
N TYR A 23 7.34 -8.86 6.25
CA TYR A 23 7.04 -7.75 5.34
C TYR A 23 8.27 -7.21 4.61
N PHE A 24 8.03 -6.60 3.45
CA PHE A 24 8.94 -5.66 2.80
C PHE A 24 8.29 -4.28 2.75
N SER A 25 9.10 -3.23 2.87
CA SER A 25 8.69 -1.88 2.51
C SER A 25 9.03 -1.63 1.05
N ILE A 26 8.08 -1.09 0.31
CA ILE A 26 8.19 -0.84 -1.11
C ILE A 26 7.82 0.61 -1.36
N SER A 27 8.78 1.41 -1.80
CA SER A 27 8.54 2.77 -2.28
C SER A 27 8.06 2.72 -3.72
N CYS A 28 6.89 3.29 -3.99
CA CYS A 28 6.20 3.25 -5.26
C CYS A 28 6.09 4.65 -5.86
N SER A 29 6.20 4.71 -7.20
CA SER A 29 5.95 5.92 -7.99
C SER A 29 4.95 5.56 -9.10
N ASN A 30 3.80 6.21 -9.14
CA ASN A 30 2.77 5.93 -10.14
C ASN A 30 3.14 6.56 -11.48
N THR A 31 3.15 5.78 -12.57
CA THR A 31 3.49 6.26 -13.91
C THR A 31 2.27 6.49 -14.81
N ASN A 32 1.14 5.84 -14.52
CA ASN A 32 -0.13 6.01 -15.20
C ASN A 32 -1.26 6.11 -14.16
N ILE A 33 -1.99 7.23 -14.14
CA ILE A 33 -3.09 7.47 -13.20
C ILE A 33 -4.41 7.22 -13.95
N GLU A 34 -4.79 5.96 -14.11
CA GLU A 34 -6.15 5.56 -14.51
C GLU A 34 -6.88 4.96 -13.29
N ASP A 35 -6.95 5.71 -12.20
CA ASP A 35 -7.73 5.33 -11.03
C ASP A 35 -9.14 5.94 -11.13
N SER A 36 -10.14 5.09 -11.33
CA SER A 36 -11.53 5.53 -11.51
C SER A 36 -12.22 5.95 -10.21
N TYR A 37 -11.71 5.55 -9.03
CA TYR A 37 -12.38 5.79 -7.75
C TYR A 37 -11.50 6.50 -6.69
N ILE A 38 -10.34 5.93 -6.32
CA ILE A 38 -9.37 6.58 -5.41
C ILE A 38 -8.05 6.77 -6.16
N LYS A 39 -7.64 8.03 -6.34
CA LYS A 39 -6.36 8.36 -6.96
C LYS A 39 -5.23 8.16 -5.95
N LEU A 40 -4.37 7.18 -6.20
CA LEU A 40 -3.14 7.08 -5.43
C LEU A 40 -2.19 8.26 -5.76
N PRO A 41 -1.55 8.87 -4.76
CA PRO A 41 -0.60 9.96 -4.99
C PRO A 41 0.58 9.49 -5.86
N LEU A 42 1.26 10.43 -6.51
CA LEU A 42 2.40 10.11 -7.40
C LEU A 42 3.46 9.26 -6.69
N LYS A 43 3.64 9.48 -5.38
CA LYS A 43 4.57 8.72 -4.54
C LYS A 43 3.82 8.18 -3.33
N TRP A 44 4.07 6.93 -2.98
CA TRP A 44 3.55 6.29 -1.77
C TRP A 44 4.47 5.16 -1.35
N THR A 45 4.32 4.70 -0.11
CA THR A 45 5.07 3.54 0.38
C THR A 45 4.10 2.46 0.82
N GLY A 46 4.35 1.21 0.41
CA GLY A 46 3.54 0.06 0.82
C GLY A 46 4.34 -0.94 1.63
N LEU A 47 3.75 -1.46 2.71
CA LEU A 47 4.24 -2.64 3.42
C LEU A 47 3.54 -3.87 2.84
N PHE A 48 4.29 -4.66 2.07
CA PHE A 48 3.82 -5.87 1.41
C PHE A 48 4.28 -7.11 2.16
N PRO A 49 3.40 -8.07 2.45
CA PRO A 49 3.84 -9.35 2.99
C PRO A 49 4.81 -10.07 2.04
N LYS A 50 5.93 -10.61 2.55
CA LYS A 50 6.97 -11.24 1.70
C LYS A 50 6.42 -12.36 0.82
N PHE A 51 5.41 -13.09 1.30
CA PHE A 51 4.83 -14.23 0.58
C PHE A 51 4.10 -13.83 -0.72
N VAL A 52 3.68 -12.56 -0.88
CA VAL A 52 3.02 -12.10 -2.10
C VAL A 52 4.00 -11.71 -3.20
N LEU A 53 5.27 -11.51 -2.86
CA LEU A 53 6.31 -11.12 -3.83
C LEU A 53 6.91 -12.33 -4.52
N ASN A 54 7.25 -12.19 -5.79
CA ASN A 54 7.94 -13.20 -6.57
C ASN A 54 9.33 -13.49 -5.96
N GLU A 55 9.76 -14.76 -5.91
CA GLU A 55 11.08 -15.15 -5.41
C GLU A 55 12.23 -14.58 -6.24
N GLN A 56 11.96 -14.24 -7.51
CA GLN A 56 12.91 -13.56 -8.39
C GLN A 56 13.20 -12.12 -7.95
N ILE A 57 12.27 -11.50 -7.22
CA ILE A 57 12.58 -10.31 -6.45
C ILE A 57 13.45 -10.77 -5.29
N LYS A 58 14.76 -10.71 -5.52
CA LYS A 58 15.73 -10.84 -4.46
C LYS A 58 15.35 -9.84 -3.38
N ALA A 59 15.32 -10.31 -2.13
CA ALA A 59 15.05 -9.55 -0.92
C ALA A 59 16.11 -8.45 -0.65
N GLU A 60 16.67 -7.86 -1.69
CA GLU A 60 17.73 -6.88 -1.66
C GLU A 60 17.11 -5.50 -1.84
N ALA A 61 17.37 -4.61 -0.87
CA ALA A 61 17.05 -3.20 -0.96
C ALA A 61 17.60 -2.62 -2.28
N GLY A 62 16.82 -1.76 -2.92
CA GLY A 62 17.13 -1.17 -4.23
C GLY A 62 16.53 -1.92 -5.43
N THR A 63 16.02 -3.15 -5.26
CA THR A 63 15.33 -3.86 -6.35
C THR A 63 14.08 -3.09 -6.79
N THR A 64 13.99 -2.81 -8.09
CA THR A 64 12.85 -2.11 -8.72
C THR A 64 12.12 -3.06 -9.65
N PHE A 65 10.79 -2.93 -9.68
CA PHE A 65 9.90 -3.73 -10.52
C PHE A 65 8.65 -2.91 -10.84
N GLU A 66 7.97 -3.27 -11.92
CA GLU A 66 6.72 -2.64 -12.31
C GLU A 66 5.53 -3.30 -11.61
N MET A 67 4.60 -2.46 -11.16
CA MET A 67 3.36 -2.88 -10.53
C MET A 67 2.24 -1.95 -10.99
N MET A 68 1.15 -2.54 -11.45
CA MET A 68 -0.10 -1.85 -11.73
C MET A 68 -0.98 -1.90 -10.48
N THR A 69 -1.63 -0.79 -10.19
CA THR A 69 -2.65 -0.68 -9.14
C THR A 69 -3.95 -0.21 -9.78
N GLN A 70 -5.07 -0.80 -9.38
CA GLN A 70 -6.40 -0.41 -9.79
C GLN A 70 -7.29 -0.33 -8.55
N VAL A 71 -8.01 0.77 -8.40
CA VAL A 71 -8.99 0.95 -7.30
C VAL A 71 -10.37 1.23 -7.88
N GLU A 72 -11.33 0.39 -7.52
CA GLU A 72 -12.70 0.45 -8.03
C GLU A 72 -13.76 0.24 -6.94
N GLN A 73 -14.97 0.74 -7.21
CA GLN A 73 -16.13 0.44 -6.38
C GLN A 73 -16.75 -0.87 -6.87
N ALA A 74 -16.81 -1.86 -5.98
CA ALA A 74 -17.51 -3.12 -6.21
C ALA A 74 -18.87 -3.09 -5.51
N GLU A 75 -19.94 -3.43 -6.24
CA GLU A 75 -21.28 -3.61 -5.70
C GLU A 75 -21.49 -5.07 -5.30
N GLY A 76 -21.75 -5.31 -4.01
CA GLY A 76 -21.99 -6.63 -3.46
C GLY A 76 -23.38 -6.79 -2.86
N ASN A 77 -23.79 -8.04 -2.62
CA ASN A 77 -25.09 -8.37 -2.00
C ASN A 77 -25.30 -7.77 -0.59
N PHE A 78 -24.23 -7.33 0.06
CA PHE A 78 -24.24 -6.78 1.43
C PHE A 78 -23.85 -5.29 1.49
N GLY A 79 -23.80 -4.61 0.34
CA GLY A 79 -23.43 -3.19 0.22
C GLY A 79 -22.30 -2.96 -0.79
N SER A 80 -21.95 -1.69 -0.98
CA SER A 80 -20.80 -1.30 -1.78
C SER A 80 -19.51 -1.41 -0.97
N SER A 81 -18.45 -1.85 -1.63
CA SER A 81 -17.10 -1.87 -1.08
C SER A 81 -16.11 -1.29 -2.07
N VAL A 82 -15.01 -0.74 -1.58
CA VAL A 82 -13.90 -0.34 -2.43
C VAL A 82 -12.93 -1.51 -2.51
N GLU A 83 -12.58 -1.91 -3.72
CA GLU A 83 -11.60 -2.96 -3.98
C GLU A 83 -10.34 -2.35 -4.58
N ALA A 84 -9.19 -2.89 -4.16
CA ALA A 84 -7.91 -2.56 -4.73
C ALA A 84 -7.27 -3.84 -5.29
N THR A 85 -6.82 -3.74 -6.54
CA THR A 85 -6.14 -4.80 -7.26
C THR A 85 -4.71 -4.38 -7.57
N PHE A 86 -3.74 -5.21 -7.18
CA PHE A 86 -2.33 -5.06 -7.49
C PHE A 86 -1.88 -6.20 -8.42
N SER A 87 -1.17 -5.87 -9.49
CA SER A 87 -0.62 -6.86 -10.43
C SER A 87 0.74 -6.39 -10.97
N GLY A 88 1.57 -7.30 -11.46
CA GLY A 88 2.88 -6.95 -12.03
C GLY A 88 3.94 -8.01 -11.76
N GLU A 89 5.11 -7.84 -12.38
CA GLU A 89 6.19 -8.84 -12.38
C GLU A 89 6.76 -9.12 -10.98
N GLY A 90 6.60 -8.17 -10.06
CA GLY A 90 7.05 -8.32 -8.70
C GLY A 90 6.15 -9.14 -7.78
N LEU A 91 4.94 -9.47 -8.22
CA LEU A 91 3.97 -10.23 -7.43
C LEU A 91 3.92 -11.68 -7.92
N LYS A 92 3.71 -12.64 -7.00
CA LYS A 92 3.51 -14.07 -7.38
C LYS A 92 2.24 -14.26 -8.20
N SER A 93 1.24 -13.43 -7.94
CA SER A 93 -0.06 -13.42 -8.59
C SER A 93 -0.70 -12.04 -8.43
N THR A 94 -1.76 -11.79 -9.20
CA THR A 94 -2.65 -10.65 -8.93
C THR A 94 -3.20 -10.75 -7.50
N LEU A 95 -3.21 -9.62 -6.80
CA LEU A 95 -3.71 -9.49 -5.44
C LEU A 95 -4.92 -8.58 -5.47
N THR A 96 -6.05 -9.06 -4.96
CA THR A 96 -7.26 -8.24 -4.81
C THR A 96 -7.67 -8.24 -3.35
N GLY A 97 -8.06 -7.08 -2.85
CA GLY A 97 -8.47 -6.92 -1.47
C GLY A 97 -9.41 -5.75 -1.28
N THR A 98 -10.18 -5.79 -0.19
CA THR A 98 -11.04 -4.67 0.19
C THR A 98 -10.19 -3.55 0.77
N TRP A 99 -10.33 -2.37 0.20
CA TRP A 99 -9.75 -1.13 0.69
C TRP A 99 -10.53 -0.67 1.93
N LYS A 100 -9.81 -0.47 3.03
CA LYS A 100 -10.36 -0.02 4.29
C LYS A 100 -9.52 1.14 4.80
N SER A 101 -10.15 2.32 4.86
CA SER A 101 -9.56 3.45 5.56
C SER A 101 -9.51 3.14 7.05
N MET A 102 -8.39 3.43 7.71
CA MET A 102 -8.34 3.40 9.17
C MET A 102 -8.76 4.77 9.67
N ASP A 103 -9.84 4.82 10.47
CA ASP A 103 -10.23 6.05 11.17
C ASP A 103 -9.04 6.57 11.99
N GLN A 104 -8.80 7.88 11.90
CA GLN A 104 -7.65 8.59 12.49
C GLN A 104 -7.52 8.43 14.02
N GLU A 105 -8.53 7.88 14.71
CA GLU A 105 -8.54 7.71 16.17
C GLU A 105 -7.44 6.78 16.72
N TYR A 106 -6.86 5.91 15.89
CA TYR A 106 -5.79 4.98 16.31
C TYR A 106 -4.37 5.47 16.03
N VAL A 107 -4.23 6.66 15.42
CA VAL A 107 -2.93 7.22 15.04
C VAL A 107 -2.52 8.23 16.09
N THR A 108 -1.82 7.76 17.12
CA THR A 108 -1.23 8.66 18.11
C THR A 108 -0.18 9.54 17.44
N THR A 109 -0.46 10.85 17.41
CA THR A 109 0.44 11.99 17.22
C THR A 109 1.79 11.66 16.58
N GLU A 110 1.83 11.58 15.25
CA GLU A 110 2.96 11.95 14.36
C GLU A 110 2.86 11.36 12.95
N ILE A 111 1.94 10.42 12.68
CA ILE A 111 1.68 10.00 11.29
C ILE A 111 0.73 11.03 10.65
N LYS A 112 1.31 12.03 9.97
CA LYS A 112 0.59 13.02 9.14
C LYS A 112 0.18 12.47 7.77
N ASP A 113 0.29 11.16 7.59
CA ASP A 113 0.06 10.43 6.35
C ASP A 113 -1.26 9.67 6.44
N GLU A 114 -2.09 9.74 5.41
CA GLU A 114 -3.33 8.95 5.35
C GLU A 114 -2.95 7.48 5.22
N LEU A 115 -3.03 6.77 6.35
CA LEU A 115 -2.70 5.37 6.41
C LEU A 115 -3.91 4.54 5.98
N VAL A 116 -3.76 3.80 4.89
CA VAL A 116 -4.79 2.93 4.33
C VAL A 116 -4.33 1.48 4.47
N PHE A 117 -5.24 0.55 4.79
CA PHE A 117 -4.95 -0.87 4.61
C PHE A 117 -5.81 -1.53 3.55
N VAL A 118 -5.19 -2.43 2.80
CA VAL A 118 -5.86 -3.34 1.88
C VAL A 118 -5.80 -4.74 2.48
N ALA A 119 -6.96 -5.31 2.81
CA ALA A 119 -7.05 -6.65 3.36
C ALA A 119 -7.03 -7.70 2.25
N LEU A 120 -6.09 -8.66 2.31
CA LEU A 120 -6.08 -9.83 1.44
C LEU A 120 -6.73 -11.03 2.13
N GLN A 121 -7.11 -12.07 1.37
CA GLN A 121 -7.63 -13.32 1.94
C GLN A 121 -6.63 -13.93 2.95
N GLY A 122 -7.14 -14.22 4.16
CA GLY A 122 -6.40 -14.89 5.24
C GLY A 122 -5.45 -13.97 6.03
N ASN A 123 -5.97 -13.23 7.02
CA ASN A 123 -5.27 -12.45 8.09
C ASN A 123 -4.06 -11.56 7.69
N LYS A 124 -3.76 -11.42 6.41
CA LYS A 124 -2.58 -10.74 5.89
C LYS A 124 -3.05 -9.54 5.08
N SER A 125 -2.50 -8.39 5.41
CA SER A 125 -2.90 -7.10 4.85
C SER A 125 -1.69 -6.43 4.23
N ILE A 126 -1.93 -5.68 3.15
CA ILE A 126 -1.00 -4.68 2.63
C ILE A 126 -1.34 -3.35 3.32
N TYR A 127 -0.34 -2.60 3.73
CA TYR A 127 -0.53 -1.29 4.34
C TYR A 127 0.09 -0.22 3.46
N LEU A 128 -0.65 0.83 3.16
CA LEU A 128 -0.24 1.94 2.32
C LEU A 128 -0.07 3.19 3.18
N PHE A 129 1.07 3.84 3.02
CA PHE A 129 1.42 5.12 3.62
C PHE A 129 1.35 6.15 2.49
N LEU A 130 0.29 6.97 2.53
CA LEU A 130 0.06 8.00 1.55
C LEU A 130 0.58 9.33 2.11
N PRO A 131 1.46 10.06 1.39
CA PRO A 131 1.91 11.36 1.84
C PRO A 131 0.72 12.30 2.08
N PRO A 132 0.88 13.32 2.94
CA PRO A 132 -0.19 14.27 3.23
C PRO A 132 -0.57 15.00 1.94
N THR A 133 -1.85 15.26 1.74
CA THR A 133 -2.38 15.95 0.55
C THR A 133 -1.89 17.40 0.39
N SER A 134 -1.09 17.93 1.34
CA SER A 134 -0.51 19.27 1.29
C SER A 134 0.79 19.34 0.48
N GLN A 135 0.74 19.08 -0.82
CA GLN A 135 1.66 19.63 -1.86
C GLN A 135 1.36 19.11 -3.29
N ALA A 136 0.11 18.79 -3.62
CA ALA A 136 -0.25 18.41 -5.00
C ALA A 136 -0.54 19.60 -5.93
N ASP A 137 -0.70 20.84 -5.44
CA ASP A 137 -1.08 22.00 -6.28
C ASP A 137 -0.25 23.28 -6.01
N VAL A 138 1.08 23.21 -6.02
CA VAL A 138 1.91 24.43 -6.21
C VAL A 138 3.10 24.17 -7.12
N ILE A 139 2.85 23.83 -8.39
CA ILE A 139 3.69 24.32 -9.50
C ILE A 139 2.75 24.62 -10.68
N SER A 140 2.08 25.77 -10.62
CA SER A 140 1.52 26.45 -11.78
C SER A 140 1.40 27.94 -11.45
N SER A 141 2.51 28.65 -11.62
CA SER A 141 2.58 30.08 -11.91
C SER A 141 4.02 30.46 -12.22
#